data_AF-A0A348B2P4-F1
#
_entry.id   AF-A0A348B2P4-F1
#
_cell.length_a   1.000
_cell.length_b   1.000
_cell.length_c   1.000
_cell.angle_alpha   90.00
_cell.angle_beta   90.00
_cell.angle_gamma   90.00
#
_symmetry.space_group_name_H-M   'P 1'
#
loop_
_entity.id
_entity.type
_entity.pdbx_description
1 polymer ?
#
loop_
_entity_poly.entity_id
_entity_poly.type
_entity_poly.pdbx_seq_one_letter_code
_entity_poly.pdbx_strand_id
1 'polypeptide(L)'
;MDLVIGGGIAGLVVGKRTRGLVIEEQPRLGGVFAIEELMDLKVPTIAPVVWNPSCADVLQEKLRVQEVEAVWTGKGKLELDNVEWAPIPSKRFFLIQNMDMFIEGSFREVRTMRARIIRLTTSRVVLSNGASLPLDSVYNAGSRRRVGEMLGIKEELSSLAVGVTLMISEKLRTDWNVAIMRGTSFQYALRIEAPKWDLVFAYSIYEPEKIPPDLLQRVVSEAKRKSLVGTVVAVRQRVLREGVLSGSPGGQFPSNFHHCGRLGEWKNLDLCSTIESAESC
;
A
#
# COMPACT_ATOMS: atom_id res chain seq x y z
N MET A 1 -16.39 23.08 1.32
CA MET A 1 -16.22 21.86 2.11
C MET A 1 -14.83 21.30 1.90
N ASP A 2 -14.28 20.60 2.89
CA ASP A 2 -13.04 19.85 2.75
C ASP A 2 -13.30 18.50 2.09
N LEU A 3 -12.59 18.23 1.01
CA LEU A 3 -12.62 16.97 0.29
C LEU A 3 -11.28 16.27 0.47
N VAL A 4 -11.31 14.96 0.73
CA VAL A 4 -10.12 14.11 0.74
C VAL A 4 -10.20 13.13 -0.42
N ILE A 5 -9.18 13.10 -1.28
CA ILE A 5 -9.12 12.19 -2.43
C ILE A 5 -8.26 10.99 -2.06
N GLY A 6 -8.83 9.78 -2.15
CA GLY A 6 -8.20 8.52 -1.79
C GLY A 6 -8.51 8.13 -0.35
N GLY A 7 -8.91 6.88 -0.15
CA GLY A 7 -9.29 6.29 1.13
C GLY A 7 -8.28 5.26 1.64
N GLY A 8 -7.01 5.40 1.25
CA GLY A 8 -5.88 4.75 1.91
C GLY A 8 -5.66 5.28 3.33
N ILE A 9 -4.67 4.74 4.05
CA ILE A 9 -4.39 5.15 5.45
C ILE A 9 -4.23 6.66 5.59
N ALA A 10 -3.44 7.31 4.71
CA ALA A 10 -3.29 8.77 4.73
C ALA A 10 -4.64 9.50 4.56
N GLY A 11 -5.50 9.03 3.65
CA GLY A 11 -6.81 9.63 3.43
C GLY A 11 -7.77 9.46 4.60
N LEU A 12 -7.72 8.31 5.28
CA LEU A 12 -8.50 8.08 6.50
C LEU A 12 -8.03 8.99 7.65
N VAL A 13 -6.71 9.12 7.83
CA VAL A 13 -6.11 10.01 8.83
C VAL A 13 -6.50 11.46 8.57
N VAL A 14 -6.28 11.96 7.34
CA VAL A 14 -6.66 13.32 6.97
C VAL A 14 -8.16 13.54 7.12
N GLY A 15 -8.99 12.60 6.65
CA GLY A 15 -10.45 12.70 6.73
C GLY A 15 -10.97 12.77 8.16
N LYS A 16 -10.34 12.06 9.09
CA LYS A 16 -10.64 12.16 10.53
C LYS A 16 -10.29 13.54 11.07
N ARG A 17 -9.08 14.02 10.80
CA ARG A 17 -8.56 15.31 11.30
C ARG A 17 -9.37 16.51 10.78
N THR A 18 -9.65 16.55 9.48
CA THR A 18 -10.38 17.67 8.83
C THR A 18 -11.90 17.52 8.92
N ARG A 19 -12.38 16.34 9.33
CA ARG A 19 -13.78 15.92 9.19
C ARG A 19 -14.26 16.00 7.72
N GLY A 20 -13.34 15.98 6.75
CA GLY A 20 -13.62 16.09 5.33
C GLY A 20 -14.39 14.88 4.78
N LEU A 21 -14.97 15.04 3.59
CA LEU A 21 -15.55 13.92 2.85
C LEU A 21 -14.45 13.18 2.11
N VAL A 22 -14.21 11.91 2.45
CA VAL A 22 -13.28 11.03 1.73
C VAL A 22 -13.97 10.45 0.50
N ILE A 23 -13.42 10.72 -0.68
CA ILE A 23 -13.79 10.07 -1.93
C ILE A 23 -12.84 8.91 -2.19
N GLU A 24 -13.40 7.70 -2.28
CA GLU A 24 -12.65 6.49 -2.63
C GLU A 24 -13.30 5.83 -3.85
N GLU A 25 -12.47 5.45 -4.82
CA GLU A 25 -12.92 4.75 -6.03
C GLU A 25 -12.92 3.25 -5.82
N GLN A 26 -12.02 2.75 -4.97
CA GLN A 26 -11.89 1.34 -4.67
C GLN A 26 -13.04 0.85 -3.78
N PRO A 27 -13.46 -0.42 -3.92
CA PRO A 27 -14.51 -0.98 -3.08
C PRO A 27 -14.10 -1.12 -1.61
N ARG A 28 -12.80 -1.01 -1.30
CA ARG A 28 -12.23 -1.18 0.04
C ARG A 28 -11.31 -0.01 0.38
N LEU A 29 -11.32 0.35 1.66
CA LEU A 29 -10.49 1.39 2.25
C LEU A 29 -9.23 0.78 2.87
N GLY A 30 -8.24 1.63 3.14
CA GLY A 30 -6.92 1.23 3.64
C GLY A 30 -5.85 1.09 2.56
N GLY A 31 -6.21 1.24 1.28
CA GLY A 31 -5.26 1.27 0.17
C GLY A 31 -4.46 -0.03 0.08
N VAL A 32 -3.12 0.07 0.10
CA VAL A 32 -2.24 -1.11 0.08
C VAL A 32 -2.35 -1.98 1.34
N PHE A 33 -2.85 -1.45 2.44
CA PHE A 33 -3.09 -2.19 3.68
C PHE A 33 -4.53 -2.69 3.80
N ALA A 34 -5.38 -2.44 2.80
CA ALA A 34 -6.76 -2.93 2.81
C ALA A 34 -6.82 -4.43 3.08
N ILE A 35 -7.68 -4.81 4.02
CA ILE A 35 -7.87 -6.19 4.44
C ILE A 35 -8.80 -6.93 3.48
N GLU A 36 -8.45 -8.18 3.22
CA GLU A 36 -9.29 -9.14 2.53
C GLU A 36 -9.56 -10.35 3.39
N GLU A 37 -10.77 -10.90 3.26
CA GLU A 37 -11.09 -12.18 3.84
C GLU A 37 -10.81 -13.27 2.80
N LEU A 38 -9.98 -14.25 3.17
CA LEU A 38 -9.60 -15.38 2.34
C LEU A 38 -9.50 -16.63 3.21
N MET A 39 -10.37 -17.62 2.98
CA MET A 39 -10.43 -18.86 3.80
C MET A 39 -10.54 -18.57 5.30
N ASP A 40 -11.44 -17.65 5.68
CA ASP A 40 -11.66 -17.17 7.05
C ASP A 40 -10.46 -16.44 7.69
N LEU A 41 -9.42 -16.12 6.90
CA LEU A 41 -8.31 -15.26 7.33
C LEU A 41 -8.52 -13.83 6.86
N LYS A 42 -8.34 -12.88 7.77
CA LYS A 42 -8.17 -11.46 7.44
C LYS A 42 -6.72 -11.21 7.05
N VAL A 43 -6.46 -11.07 5.76
CA VAL A 43 -5.13 -10.87 5.19
C VAL A 43 -5.02 -9.48 4.54
N PRO A 44 -4.01 -8.67 4.88
CA PRO A 44 -3.76 -7.44 4.16
C PRO A 44 -3.24 -7.75 2.75
N THR A 45 -3.40 -6.78 1.84
CA THR A 45 -2.88 -6.89 0.46
C THR A 45 -1.35 -6.98 0.43
N ILE A 46 -0.67 -6.23 1.31
CA ILE A 46 0.78 -6.30 1.51
C ILE A 46 1.07 -6.81 2.92
N ALA A 47 2.26 -7.40 3.13
CA ALA A 47 2.68 -7.78 4.47
C ALA A 47 2.61 -6.58 5.42
N PRO A 48 1.96 -6.69 6.60
CA PRO A 48 1.77 -5.57 7.52
C PRO A 48 3.03 -5.38 8.38
N VAL A 49 4.16 -5.12 7.73
CA VAL A 49 5.47 -4.98 8.37
C VAL A 49 6.00 -3.55 8.25
N VAL A 50 6.71 -3.07 9.27
CA VAL A 50 7.37 -1.76 9.30
C VAL A 50 8.82 -1.89 9.81
N TRP A 51 9.66 -0.91 9.50
CA TRP A 51 11.07 -0.86 9.93
C TRP A 51 11.26 -0.07 11.20
N ASN A 52 10.46 0.97 11.37
CA ASN A 52 10.43 1.82 12.56
C ASN A 52 8.98 1.88 13.05
N PRO A 53 8.67 1.42 14.27
CA PRO A 53 7.32 1.43 14.79
C PRO A 53 6.96 2.75 15.49
N SER A 54 7.62 3.87 15.20
CA SER A 54 7.36 5.18 15.82
C SER A 54 5.88 5.60 15.77
N CYS A 55 5.19 5.25 14.69
CA CYS A 55 3.76 5.55 14.55
C CYS A 55 2.85 4.70 15.45
N ALA A 56 3.34 3.63 16.09
CA ALA A 56 2.56 2.88 17.06
C ALA A 56 2.16 3.73 18.27
N ASP A 57 3.01 4.69 18.64
CA ASP A 57 2.76 5.64 19.73
C ASP A 57 1.89 6.83 19.28
N VAL A 58 2.08 7.29 18.03
CA VAL A 58 1.33 8.41 17.43
C VAL A 58 -0.14 8.06 17.22
N LEU A 59 -0.41 6.82 16.85
CA LEU A 59 -1.76 6.26 16.77
C LEU A 59 -2.23 5.91 18.20
N GLN A 60 -2.49 6.95 19.02
CA GLN A 60 -2.99 6.83 20.39
C GLN A 60 -4.05 5.72 20.46
N GLU A 61 -3.62 4.59 21.02
CA GLU A 61 -4.28 3.29 21.03
C GLU A 61 -4.46 2.62 19.64
N LYS A 62 -3.63 1.61 19.33
CA LYS A 62 -4.08 0.21 19.10
C LYS A 62 -3.11 -0.67 18.33
N LEU A 63 -2.12 -0.17 17.58
CA LEU A 63 -1.26 -1.06 16.79
C LEU A 63 -0.40 -1.96 17.70
N ARG A 64 -0.67 -3.27 17.66
CA ARG A 64 0.12 -4.30 18.33
C ARG A 64 1.27 -4.66 17.42
N VAL A 65 2.47 -4.41 17.90
CA VAL A 65 3.69 -4.60 17.13
C VAL A 65 4.53 -5.70 17.76
N GLN A 66 5.03 -6.60 16.93
CA GLN A 66 5.97 -7.64 17.32
C GLN A 66 7.29 -7.45 16.56
N GLU A 67 8.40 -7.31 17.28
CA GLU A 67 9.73 -7.36 16.67
C GLU A 67 10.03 -8.79 16.21
N VAL A 68 10.56 -8.91 14.99
CA VAL A 68 10.92 -10.18 14.36
C VAL A 68 12.33 -10.05 13.79
N GLU A 69 13.20 -10.97 14.18
CA GLU A 69 14.52 -11.10 13.58
C GLU A 69 14.41 -11.71 12.19
N ALA A 70 15.08 -11.11 11.20
CA ALA A 70 15.08 -11.63 9.84
C ALA A 70 15.99 -12.86 9.73
N VAL A 71 15.40 -14.01 9.42
CA VAL A 71 16.10 -15.25 9.06
C VAL A 71 16.03 -15.39 7.53
N TRP A 72 17.21 -15.28 6.91
CA TRP A 72 17.35 -15.11 5.48
C TRP A 72 17.57 -16.45 4.76
N THR A 73 16.95 -16.61 3.59
CA THR A 73 17.28 -17.65 2.62
C THR A 73 17.47 -17.07 1.21
N GLY A 74 18.19 -17.81 0.36
CA GLY A 74 18.53 -17.39 -1.01
C GLY A 74 19.91 -16.77 -1.16
N LYS A 75 20.20 -16.23 -2.35
CA LYS A 75 21.51 -15.63 -2.70
C LYS A 75 21.32 -14.22 -3.26
N GLY A 76 21.99 -13.25 -2.66
CA GLY A 76 22.12 -11.89 -3.20
C GLY A 76 21.87 -10.78 -2.18
N LYS A 77 22.26 -9.55 -2.52
CA LYS A 77 21.71 -8.33 -1.92
C LYS A 77 20.56 -7.85 -2.80
N LEU A 78 19.49 -7.34 -2.19
CA LEU A 78 18.42 -6.66 -2.91
C LEU A 78 18.97 -5.29 -3.35
N GLU A 79 19.14 -5.09 -4.65
CA GLU A 79 19.54 -3.78 -5.21
C GLU A 79 18.28 -2.96 -5.47
N LEU A 80 17.62 -2.55 -4.38
CA LEU A 80 16.46 -1.66 -4.39
C LEU A 80 16.73 -0.53 -3.40
N ASP A 81 17.92 0.08 -3.48
CA ASP A 81 18.47 0.98 -2.46
C ASP A 81 17.61 2.23 -2.13
N ASN A 82 16.40 2.40 -2.71
CA ASN A 82 15.55 3.58 -2.53
C ASN A 82 14.03 3.30 -2.42
N VAL A 83 13.58 2.08 -2.06
CA VAL A 83 12.14 1.77 -1.93
C VAL A 83 11.76 1.54 -0.47
N GLU A 84 11.61 2.61 0.31
CA GLU A 84 11.35 2.52 1.77
C GLU A 84 9.98 1.89 2.12
N TRP A 85 8.93 2.12 1.31
CA TRP A 85 7.60 1.55 1.55
C TRP A 85 7.44 0.08 1.14
N ALA A 86 8.26 -0.39 0.18
CA ALA A 86 8.29 -1.81 -0.13
C ALA A 86 9.16 -2.44 0.94
N PRO A 87 8.68 -3.44 1.69
CA PRO A 87 9.39 -3.93 2.84
C PRO A 87 10.66 -4.66 2.43
N ILE A 88 11.75 -3.92 2.24
CA ILE A 88 13.09 -4.46 2.03
C ILE A 88 13.61 -4.84 3.41
N PRO A 89 13.80 -6.14 3.67
CA PRO A 89 14.15 -6.60 4.99
C PRO A 89 15.47 -6.02 5.49
N SER A 90 15.41 -5.25 6.58
CA SER A 90 16.57 -5.00 7.43
C SER A 90 16.90 -6.28 8.22
N LYS A 91 17.94 -6.26 9.06
CA LYS A 91 18.20 -7.39 9.99
C LYS A 91 17.00 -7.70 10.90
N ARG A 92 16.11 -6.74 11.12
CA ARG A 92 14.89 -6.87 11.93
C ARG A 92 13.73 -6.11 11.32
N PHE A 93 12.51 -6.57 11.58
CA PHE A 93 11.29 -5.86 11.20
C PHE A 93 10.26 -5.96 12.31
N PHE A 94 9.23 -5.15 12.19
CA PHE A 94 8.14 -5.06 13.13
C PHE A 94 6.85 -5.49 12.44
N LEU A 95 6.26 -6.59 12.88
CA LEU A 95 4.98 -7.10 12.38
C LEU A 95 3.83 -6.44 13.13
N ILE A 96 2.88 -5.86 12.39
CA ILE A 96 1.65 -5.28 12.93
C ILE A 96 0.57 -6.37 12.98
N GLN A 97 0.22 -6.79 14.19
CA GLN A 97 -0.64 -7.94 14.43
C GLN A 97 -2.14 -7.64 14.26
N ASN A 98 -2.56 -6.37 14.31
CA ASN A 98 -3.96 -5.98 14.29
C ASN A 98 -4.25 -4.80 13.34
N MET A 99 -3.59 -4.82 12.18
CA MET A 99 -3.81 -3.85 11.09
C MET A 99 -5.30 -3.77 10.69
N ASP A 100 -6.01 -4.89 10.74
CA ASP A 100 -7.43 -4.95 10.41
C ASP A 100 -8.29 -4.13 11.36
N MET A 101 -8.08 -4.29 12.67
CA MET A 101 -8.79 -3.51 13.69
C MET A 101 -8.54 -2.02 13.54
N PHE A 102 -7.31 -1.63 13.18
CA PHE A 102 -6.94 -0.23 12.96
C PHE A 102 -7.68 0.38 11.77
N ILE A 103 -7.71 -0.31 10.62
CA ILE A 103 -8.40 0.18 9.41
C ILE A 103 -9.91 0.23 9.65
N GLU A 104 -10.50 -0.81 10.24
CA GLU A 104 -11.93 -0.86 10.54
C GLU A 104 -12.36 0.21 11.55
N GLY A 105 -11.54 0.48 12.57
CA GLY A 105 -11.78 1.54 13.55
C GLY A 105 -11.74 2.92 12.91
N SER A 106 -10.69 3.20 12.13
CA SER A 106 -10.52 4.48 11.44
C SER A 106 -11.65 4.75 10.45
N PHE A 107 -12.17 3.72 9.78
CA PHE A 107 -13.31 3.86 8.87
C PHE A 107 -14.57 4.40 9.55
N ARG A 108 -14.90 3.93 10.76
CA ARG A 108 -16.16 4.29 11.43
C ARG A 108 -16.24 5.77 11.81
N GLU A 109 -15.10 6.44 11.88
CA GLU A 109 -15.00 7.83 12.32
C GLU A 109 -15.01 8.83 11.15
N VAL A 110 -14.97 8.35 9.90
CA VAL A 110 -14.77 9.19 8.72
C VAL A 110 -15.97 9.12 7.78
N ARG A 111 -16.37 10.27 7.24
CA ARG A 111 -17.41 10.34 6.20
C ARG A 111 -16.81 9.93 4.86
N THR A 112 -17.27 8.82 4.30
CA THR A 112 -16.77 8.31 3.02
C THR A 112 -17.86 8.28 1.97
N MET A 113 -17.51 8.61 0.72
CA MET A 113 -18.35 8.41 -0.45
C MET A 113 -17.58 7.59 -1.49
N ARG A 114 -18.19 6.48 -1.91
CA ARG A 114 -17.62 5.62 -2.95
C ARG A 114 -18.03 6.15 -4.31
N ALA A 115 -17.10 6.78 -5.01
CA ALA A 115 -17.33 7.31 -6.34
C ALA A 115 -16.02 7.56 -7.06
N ARG A 116 -16.04 7.46 -8.39
CA ARG A 116 -14.92 7.89 -9.24
C ARG A 116 -15.00 9.38 -9.49
N ILE A 117 -13.88 10.08 -9.43
CA ILE A 117 -13.82 11.48 -9.85
C ILE A 117 -13.75 11.52 -11.38
N ILE A 118 -14.75 12.16 -11.99
CA ILE A 118 -14.81 12.39 -13.45
C ILE A 118 -14.09 13.69 -13.80
N ARG A 119 -14.35 14.75 -13.03
CA ARG A 119 -13.77 16.07 -13.27
C ARG A 119 -13.45 16.74 -11.94
N LEU A 120 -12.30 17.38 -11.90
CA LEU A 120 -11.84 18.18 -10.77
C LEU A 120 -11.52 19.59 -11.27
N THR A 121 -11.91 20.59 -10.50
CA THR A 121 -11.60 21.99 -10.73
C THR A 121 -11.18 22.62 -9.41
N THR A 122 -10.81 23.90 -9.42
CA THR A 122 -10.42 24.61 -8.19
C THR A 122 -11.55 24.78 -7.18
N SER A 123 -12.81 24.77 -7.63
CA SER A 123 -13.98 25.07 -6.79
C SER A 123 -15.02 23.96 -6.73
N ARG A 124 -14.93 22.94 -7.59
CA ARG A 124 -15.91 21.84 -7.67
C ARG A 124 -15.28 20.51 -8.07
N VAL A 125 -15.87 19.42 -7.56
CA VAL A 125 -15.64 18.05 -8.01
C VAL A 125 -16.93 17.48 -8.64
N VAL A 126 -16.78 16.71 -9.73
CA VAL A 126 -17.87 15.98 -10.38
C VAL A 126 -17.57 14.49 -10.29
N LEU A 127 -18.54 13.73 -9.78
CA LEU A 127 -18.41 12.32 -9.46
C LEU A 127 -19.19 11.43 -10.43
N SER A 128 -18.82 10.15 -10.50
CA SER A 128 -19.43 9.17 -11.39
C SER A 128 -20.88 8.83 -11.08
N ASN A 129 -21.35 9.15 -9.87
CA ASN A 129 -22.76 9.02 -9.48
C ASN A 129 -23.59 10.27 -9.85
N GLY A 130 -23.03 11.22 -10.60
CA GLY A 130 -23.69 12.46 -11.02
C GLY A 130 -23.63 13.59 -9.98
N ALA A 131 -23.13 13.34 -8.77
CA ALA A 131 -23.00 14.37 -7.76
C ALA A 131 -21.96 15.43 -8.17
N SER A 132 -22.29 16.70 -7.91
CA SER A 132 -21.37 17.82 -8.06
C SER A 132 -21.26 18.58 -6.74
N LEU A 133 -20.08 18.52 -6.13
CA LEU A 133 -19.84 19.07 -4.80
C LEU A 133 -18.95 20.31 -4.89
N PRO A 134 -19.21 21.37 -4.11
CA PRO A 134 -18.29 22.50 -3.98
C PRO A 134 -17.01 22.09 -3.25
N LEU A 135 -15.93 22.84 -3.41
CA LEU A 135 -14.63 22.58 -2.77
C LEU A 135 -14.13 23.87 -2.13
N ASP A 136 -13.80 23.80 -0.84
CA ASP A 136 -13.05 24.87 -0.18
C ASP A 136 -11.57 24.46 -0.20
N SER A 137 -11.28 23.28 0.37
CA SER A 137 -9.95 22.66 0.37
C SER A 137 -10.00 21.23 -0.18
N VAL A 138 -8.92 20.83 -0.87
CA VAL A 138 -8.71 19.48 -1.38
C VAL A 138 -7.46 18.91 -0.75
N TYR A 139 -7.60 17.81 -0.03
CA TYR A 139 -6.49 17.02 0.48
C TYR A 139 -6.32 15.78 -0.39
N ASN A 140 -5.29 15.74 -1.21
CA ASN A 140 -4.99 14.62 -2.07
C ASN A 140 -4.09 13.61 -1.35
N ALA A 141 -4.68 12.48 -0.94
CA ALA A 141 -3.97 11.29 -0.44
C ALA A 141 -3.87 10.17 -1.50
N GLY A 142 -4.41 10.41 -2.70
CA GLY A 142 -4.36 9.52 -3.86
C GLY A 142 -3.23 9.90 -4.82
N SER A 143 -3.32 9.40 -6.07
CA SER A 143 -2.30 9.66 -7.10
C SER A 143 -2.17 11.16 -7.41
N ARG A 144 -1.03 11.77 -7.04
CA ARG A 144 -0.67 13.13 -7.45
C ARG A 144 -0.73 13.31 -8.95
N ARG A 145 -0.17 12.37 -9.69
CA ARG A 145 -0.17 12.36 -11.16
C ARG A 145 -1.59 12.46 -11.72
N ARG A 146 -2.51 11.62 -11.24
CA ARG A 146 -3.90 11.62 -11.73
C ARG A 146 -4.65 12.91 -11.40
N VAL A 147 -4.42 13.48 -10.22
CA VAL A 147 -5.01 14.78 -9.84
C VAL A 147 -4.44 15.90 -10.69
N GLY A 148 -3.12 15.91 -10.94
CA GLY A 148 -2.46 16.85 -11.84
C GLY A 148 -3.01 16.78 -13.26
N GLU A 149 -3.15 15.57 -13.82
CA GLU A 149 -3.75 15.33 -15.14
C GLU A 149 -5.17 15.91 -15.26
N MET A 150 -6.02 15.71 -14.23
CA MET A 150 -7.38 16.26 -14.21
C MET A 150 -7.42 17.79 -14.20
N LEU A 151 -6.39 18.43 -13.66
CA LEU A 151 -6.23 19.88 -13.60
C LEU A 151 -5.43 20.46 -14.77
N GLY A 152 -4.91 19.60 -15.66
CA GLY A 152 -4.01 20.01 -16.75
C GLY A 152 -2.61 20.42 -16.29
N ILE A 153 -2.22 20.04 -15.07
CA ILE A 153 -0.88 20.30 -14.51
C ILE A 153 0.04 19.16 -14.91
N LYS A 154 1.14 19.50 -15.58
CA LYS A 154 2.17 18.53 -15.99
C LYS A 154 3.29 18.50 -14.97
N GLU A 155 3.69 17.30 -14.58
CA GLU A 155 4.82 17.02 -13.72
C GLU A 155 5.60 15.83 -14.27
N GLU A 156 6.92 15.81 -14.09
CA GLU A 156 7.80 14.71 -14.50
C GLU A 156 7.78 13.61 -13.43
N LEU A 157 6.64 12.93 -13.32
CA LEU A 157 6.40 11.85 -12.37
C LEU A 157 6.46 10.49 -13.07
N SER A 158 7.22 9.57 -12.50
CA SER A 158 7.38 8.21 -13.00
C SER A 158 7.15 7.19 -11.88
N SER A 159 6.87 5.95 -12.26
CA SER A 159 6.75 4.87 -11.29
C SER A 159 7.05 3.49 -11.87
N LEU A 160 7.58 2.60 -11.03
CA LEU A 160 7.56 1.15 -11.30
C LEU A 160 6.30 0.54 -10.69
N ALA A 161 5.78 -0.50 -11.34
CA ALA A 161 4.72 -1.32 -10.80
C ALA A 161 5.29 -2.37 -9.83
N VAL A 162 4.54 -2.64 -8.76
CA VAL A 162 4.83 -3.72 -7.81
C VAL A 162 3.69 -4.74 -7.83
N GLY A 163 3.98 -5.94 -8.27
CA GLY A 163 3.12 -7.11 -8.10
C GLY A 163 3.34 -7.72 -6.72
N VAL A 164 2.27 -7.88 -5.96
CA VAL A 164 2.26 -8.56 -4.67
C VAL A 164 1.43 -9.82 -4.79
N THR A 165 2.07 -10.97 -4.64
CA THR A 165 1.43 -12.28 -4.68
C THR A 165 1.41 -12.86 -3.27
N LEU A 166 0.24 -12.92 -2.67
CA LEU A 166 -0.01 -13.62 -1.41
C LEU A 166 -0.32 -15.08 -1.72
N MET A 167 0.43 -15.98 -1.12
CA MET A 167 0.18 -17.42 -1.12
C MET A 167 -0.14 -17.85 0.30
N ILE A 168 -1.28 -18.53 0.48
CA ILE A 168 -1.59 -19.26 1.71
C ILE A 168 -1.19 -20.70 1.45
N SER A 169 -0.27 -21.23 2.26
CA SER A 169 0.17 -22.62 2.13
C SER A 169 0.16 -23.36 3.45
N GLU A 170 0.14 -24.68 3.36
CA GLU A 170 0.50 -25.55 4.49
C GLU A 170 1.86 -25.14 5.07
N LYS A 171 2.00 -25.29 6.40
CA LYS A 171 3.22 -24.92 7.11
C LYS A 171 4.41 -25.70 6.59
N LEU A 172 5.49 -24.99 6.28
CA LEU A 172 6.78 -25.61 5.99
C LEU A 172 7.60 -25.78 7.27
N ARG A 173 8.33 -26.89 7.38
CA ARG A 173 9.38 -27.04 8.40
C ARG A 173 10.60 -26.24 7.99
N THR A 174 10.57 -24.93 8.24
CA THR A 174 11.68 -24.03 7.94
C THR A 174 11.68 -22.81 8.84
N ASP A 175 12.84 -22.21 9.04
CA ASP A 175 13.11 -21.07 9.92
C ASP A 175 13.12 -19.72 9.18
N TRP A 176 13.28 -19.71 7.85
CA TRP A 176 13.35 -18.46 7.09
C TRP A 176 12.04 -17.68 7.17
N ASN A 177 12.13 -16.37 7.35
CA ASN A 177 10.99 -15.45 7.21
C ASN A 177 11.20 -14.40 6.12
N VAL A 178 12.41 -14.37 5.55
CA VAL A 178 12.78 -13.54 4.42
C VAL A 178 13.51 -14.38 3.36
N ALA A 179 13.09 -14.28 2.10
CA ALA A 179 13.76 -14.90 0.96
C ALA A 179 14.16 -13.87 -0.09
N ILE A 180 15.43 -13.83 -0.51
CA ILE A 180 15.91 -13.01 -1.64
C ILE A 180 16.06 -13.88 -2.89
N MET A 181 15.53 -13.39 -4.01
CA MET A 181 15.51 -14.08 -5.28
C MET A 181 16.05 -13.17 -6.41
N ARG A 182 17.19 -13.56 -7.01
CA ARG A 182 17.80 -12.83 -8.14
C ARG A 182 17.51 -13.51 -9.47
N GLY A 183 17.16 -12.72 -10.49
CA GLY A 183 16.94 -13.21 -11.86
C GLY A 183 15.66 -14.05 -12.01
N THR A 184 14.68 -13.77 -11.16
CA THR A 184 13.46 -14.57 -10.97
C THR A 184 12.21 -13.72 -11.18
N SER A 185 11.05 -14.36 -11.15
CA SER A 185 9.72 -13.76 -11.35
C SER A 185 9.29 -12.85 -10.18
N PHE A 186 9.99 -12.90 -9.05
CA PHE A 186 9.84 -11.99 -7.92
C PHE A 186 11.23 -11.75 -7.31
N GLN A 187 11.44 -10.58 -6.69
CA GLN A 187 12.74 -10.17 -6.14
C GLN A 187 12.93 -10.64 -4.69
N TYR A 188 11.85 -10.66 -3.90
CA TYR A 188 11.90 -11.17 -2.54
C TYR A 188 10.54 -11.69 -2.08
N ALA A 189 10.55 -12.49 -1.02
CA ALA A 189 9.34 -12.93 -0.34
C ALA A 189 9.47 -12.80 1.18
N LEU A 190 8.35 -12.49 1.82
CA LEU A 190 8.20 -12.47 3.28
C LEU A 190 7.26 -13.60 3.70
N ARG A 191 7.65 -14.36 4.72
CA ARG A 191 6.78 -15.37 5.34
C ARG A 191 6.33 -14.89 6.70
N ILE A 192 5.02 -14.92 6.91
CA ILE A 192 4.37 -14.69 8.20
C ILE A 192 3.67 -15.98 8.60
N GLU A 193 4.03 -16.51 9.75
CA GLU A 193 3.40 -17.70 10.30
C GLU A 193 2.03 -17.34 10.90
N ALA A 194 0.97 -18.01 10.45
CA ALA A 194 -0.37 -17.97 11.03
C ALA A 194 -0.66 -19.30 11.74
N PRO A 195 -1.69 -19.42 12.60
CA PRO A 195 -1.91 -20.62 13.42
C PRO A 195 -1.93 -21.94 12.64
N LYS A 196 -2.60 -21.96 11.48
CA LYS A 196 -2.74 -23.16 10.62
C LYS A 196 -1.96 -23.09 9.31
N TRP A 197 -1.48 -21.92 8.92
CA TRP A 197 -0.99 -21.65 7.56
C TRP A 197 0.26 -20.80 7.59
N ASP A 198 1.06 -20.89 6.53
CA ASP A 198 2.05 -19.87 6.21
C ASP A 198 1.45 -18.88 5.21
N LEU A 199 1.66 -17.59 5.48
CA LEU A 199 1.33 -16.49 4.58
C LEU A 199 2.63 -16.03 3.91
N VAL A 200 2.78 -16.30 2.61
CA VAL A 200 3.96 -15.91 1.85
C VAL A 200 3.61 -14.79 0.88
N PHE A 201 4.21 -13.62 1.11
CA PHE A 201 4.06 -12.43 0.27
C PHE A 201 5.27 -12.31 -0.64
N ALA A 202 5.11 -12.63 -1.92
CA ALA A 202 6.15 -12.48 -2.94
C ALA A 202 5.98 -11.16 -3.70
N TYR A 203 7.07 -10.41 -3.83
CA TYR A 203 7.11 -9.07 -4.42
C TYR A 203 7.87 -9.07 -5.75
N SER A 204 7.18 -8.64 -6.80
CA SER A 204 7.71 -8.55 -8.17
C SER A 204 7.69 -7.10 -8.65
N ILE A 205 8.77 -6.62 -9.25
CA ILE A 205 8.91 -5.22 -9.67
C ILE A 205 9.10 -5.18 -11.19
N TYR A 206 8.30 -4.33 -11.83
CA TYR A 206 8.27 -4.19 -13.29
C TYR A 206 8.07 -2.74 -13.70
N GLU A 207 8.50 -2.40 -14.92
CA GLU A 207 7.90 -1.26 -15.61
C GLU A 207 6.39 -1.53 -15.82
N PRO A 208 5.50 -0.54 -15.66
CA PRO A 208 4.05 -0.75 -15.72
C PRO A 208 3.52 -1.42 -17.01
N GLU A 209 4.19 -1.19 -18.15
CA GLU A 209 3.82 -1.77 -19.45
C GLU A 209 4.44 -3.15 -19.71
N LYS A 210 5.38 -3.59 -18.85
CA LYS A 210 6.12 -4.85 -18.99
C LYS A 210 5.69 -5.92 -17.99
N ILE A 211 4.52 -5.75 -17.37
CA ILE A 211 4.00 -6.72 -16.41
C ILE A 211 3.57 -7.99 -17.16
N PRO A 212 4.13 -9.18 -16.83
CA PRO A 212 3.74 -10.41 -17.50
C PRO A 212 2.26 -10.75 -17.27
N PRO A 213 1.50 -11.15 -18.31
CA PRO A 213 0.08 -11.50 -18.16
C PRO A 213 -0.13 -12.75 -17.29
N ASP A 214 0.87 -13.62 -17.21
CA ASP A 214 0.92 -14.87 -16.44
C ASP A 214 1.76 -14.73 -15.15
N LEU A 215 1.93 -13.51 -14.63
CA LEU A 215 2.77 -13.22 -13.46
C LEU A 215 2.43 -14.12 -12.27
N LEU A 216 1.14 -14.34 -12.00
CA LEU A 216 0.68 -15.19 -10.90
C LEU A 216 1.22 -16.63 -11.02
N GLN A 217 1.07 -17.25 -12.18
CA GLN A 217 1.52 -18.61 -12.43
C GLN A 217 3.05 -18.71 -12.32
N ARG A 218 3.76 -17.72 -12.87
CA ARG A 218 5.23 -17.64 -12.79
C ARG A 218 5.72 -17.59 -11.35
N VAL A 219 5.16 -16.69 -10.53
CA VAL A 219 5.54 -16.52 -9.13
C VAL A 219 5.25 -17.77 -8.30
N VAL A 220 4.05 -18.36 -8.44
CA VAL A 220 3.67 -19.56 -7.69
C VAL A 220 4.54 -20.76 -8.08
N SER A 221 4.76 -20.99 -9.38
CA SER A 221 5.61 -22.07 -9.88
C SER A 221 7.04 -21.94 -9.36
N GLU A 222 7.57 -20.71 -9.38
CA GLU A 222 8.90 -20.43 -8.87
C GLU A 222 9.03 -20.60 -7.37
N ALA A 223 8.05 -20.12 -6.58
CA ALA A 223 8.04 -20.31 -5.14
C ALA A 223 8.01 -21.79 -4.75
N LYS A 224 7.23 -22.62 -5.45
CA LYS A 224 7.20 -24.09 -5.29
C LYS A 224 8.54 -24.73 -5.64
N ARG A 225 9.12 -24.38 -6.80
CA ARG A 225 10.43 -24.90 -7.24
C ARG A 225 11.56 -24.59 -6.25
N LYS A 226 11.43 -23.49 -5.52
CA LYS A 226 12.41 -23.02 -4.54
C LYS A 226 12.08 -23.45 -3.11
N SER A 227 11.05 -24.28 -2.94
CA SER A 227 10.59 -24.78 -1.63
C SER A 227 10.30 -23.65 -0.63
N LEU A 228 9.80 -22.51 -1.12
CA LEU A 228 9.37 -21.38 -0.28
C LEU A 228 7.91 -21.53 0.15
N VAL A 229 7.15 -22.40 -0.49
CA VAL A 229 5.76 -22.72 -0.10
C VAL A 229 5.56 -24.22 -0.14
N GLY A 230 4.72 -24.73 0.76
CA GLY A 230 4.22 -26.10 0.72
C GLY A 230 3.09 -26.24 -0.30
N THR A 231 2.10 -27.06 0.03
CA THR A 231 0.83 -27.10 -0.72
C THR A 231 0.14 -25.76 -0.61
N VAL A 232 0.03 -25.03 -1.72
CA VAL A 232 -0.67 -23.74 -1.79
C VAL A 232 -2.17 -24.01 -1.84
N VAL A 233 -2.90 -23.54 -0.84
CA VAL A 233 -4.36 -23.72 -0.71
C VAL A 233 -5.14 -22.53 -1.28
N ALA A 234 -4.56 -21.33 -1.24
CA ALA A 234 -5.13 -20.17 -1.88
C ALA A 234 -4.04 -19.21 -2.35
N VAL A 235 -4.36 -18.44 -3.38
CA VAL A 235 -3.47 -17.41 -3.91
C VAL A 235 -4.25 -16.15 -4.26
N ARG A 236 -3.63 -15.00 -4.03
CA ARG A 236 -4.14 -13.70 -4.40
C ARG A 236 -3.02 -12.88 -4.98
N GLN A 237 -3.30 -12.14 -6.05
CA GLN A 237 -2.35 -11.19 -6.62
C GLN A 237 -2.97 -9.82 -6.73
N ARG A 238 -2.18 -8.80 -6.40
CA ARG A 238 -2.50 -7.41 -6.67
C ARG A 238 -1.32 -6.74 -7.36
N VAL A 239 -1.63 -5.83 -8.28
CA VAL A 239 -0.64 -5.01 -8.97
C VAL A 239 -0.84 -3.56 -8.57
N LEU A 240 0.20 -3.00 -7.96
CA LEU A 240 0.29 -1.59 -7.59
C LEU A 240 1.02 -0.86 -8.73
N ARG A 241 0.29 -0.23 -9.65
CA ARG A 241 0.89 0.47 -10.80
C ARG A 241 1.81 1.62 -10.38
N GLU A 242 1.44 2.32 -9.33
CA GLU A 242 2.24 3.35 -8.66
C GLU A 242 2.90 2.71 -7.44
N GLY A 243 3.81 1.78 -7.70
CA GLY A 243 4.55 1.02 -6.72
C GLY A 243 5.82 1.78 -6.32
N VAL A 244 6.89 1.74 -7.09
CA VAL A 244 8.07 2.55 -6.74
C VAL A 244 7.90 3.92 -7.35
N LEU A 245 7.81 4.98 -6.55
CA LEU A 245 7.61 6.34 -7.03
C LEU A 245 8.98 6.98 -7.35
N SER A 246 9.06 7.71 -8.46
CA SER A 246 10.26 8.42 -8.88
C SER A 246 9.90 9.68 -9.67
N GLY A 247 10.91 10.53 -9.93
CA GLY A 247 10.70 11.85 -10.50
C GLY A 247 10.52 12.93 -9.44
N SER A 248 10.28 14.16 -9.88
CA SER A 248 10.29 15.33 -9.01
C SER A 248 8.95 16.06 -9.07
N PRO A 249 8.19 16.17 -7.96
CA PRO A 249 7.03 17.04 -7.92
C PRO A 249 7.48 18.50 -8.08
N GLY A 250 6.82 19.22 -8.97
CA GLY A 250 7.18 20.60 -9.34
C GLY A 250 6.05 21.42 -9.96
N GLY A 251 4.87 20.81 -10.13
CA GLY A 251 3.69 21.47 -10.66
C GLY A 251 3.13 22.48 -9.67
N GLN A 252 2.67 23.63 -10.18
CA GLN A 252 1.98 24.63 -9.40
C GLN A 252 0.50 24.26 -9.27
N PHE A 253 0.15 23.67 -8.12
CA PHE A 253 -1.25 23.41 -7.77
C PHE A 253 -1.90 24.66 -7.18
N PRO A 254 -3.24 24.79 -7.29
CA PRO A 254 -3.98 25.84 -6.61
C PRO A 254 -3.71 25.83 -5.09
N SER A 255 -3.75 26.98 -4.44
CA SER A 255 -3.39 27.11 -3.01
C SER A 255 -4.28 26.32 -2.05
N ASN A 256 -5.47 25.92 -2.50
CA ASN A 256 -6.38 25.08 -1.73
C ASN A 256 -6.18 23.57 -1.94
N PHE A 257 -5.10 23.17 -2.62
CA PHE A 257 -4.72 21.77 -2.81
C PHE A 257 -3.54 21.41 -1.93
N HIS A 258 -3.78 20.48 -1.02
CA HIS A 258 -2.82 19.92 -0.08
C HIS A 258 -2.50 18.48 -0.50
N HIS A 259 -1.24 18.12 -0.50
CA HIS A 259 -0.78 16.82 -0.95
C HIS A 259 -0.23 16.04 0.24
N CYS A 260 -0.88 14.93 0.58
CA CYS A 260 -0.62 14.21 1.83
C CYS A 260 -0.25 12.75 1.55
N GLY A 261 0.65 12.20 2.36
CA GLY A 261 1.07 10.81 2.31
C GLY A 261 1.80 10.41 1.02
N ARG A 262 2.04 9.11 0.90
CA ARG A 262 2.89 8.51 -0.14
C ARG A 262 2.55 8.94 -1.57
N LEU A 263 1.30 8.75 -2.00
CA LEU A 263 0.86 9.04 -3.37
C LEU A 263 0.60 10.53 -3.60
N GLY A 264 0.16 11.26 -2.57
CA GLY A 264 -0.14 12.69 -2.67
C GLY A 264 1.12 13.53 -2.78
N GLU A 265 2.11 13.26 -1.92
CA GLU A 265 3.43 13.92 -1.94
C GLU A 265 4.38 13.33 -2.99
N TRP A 266 4.02 12.18 -3.59
CA TRP A 266 4.86 11.44 -4.52
C TRP A 266 6.22 11.03 -3.93
N LYS A 267 6.20 10.49 -2.71
CA LYS A 267 7.39 10.02 -1.96
C LYS A 267 7.22 8.56 -1.58
N ASN A 268 8.30 7.79 -1.50
CA ASN A 268 8.28 6.36 -1.15
C ASN A 268 8.09 6.09 0.36
N LEU A 269 7.23 6.84 1.03
CA LEU A 269 7.00 6.79 2.48
C LEU A 269 6.51 5.41 2.95
N ASP A 270 7.12 4.87 4.00
CA ASP A 270 6.60 3.71 4.72
C ASP A 270 5.29 4.03 5.46
N LEU A 271 4.73 3.05 6.18
CA LEU A 271 3.46 3.23 6.90
C LEU A 271 3.53 4.41 7.88
N CYS A 272 4.55 4.45 8.72
CA CYS A 272 4.65 5.42 9.79
C CYS A 272 4.88 6.83 9.23
N SER A 273 5.80 6.96 8.28
CA SER A 273 6.06 8.22 7.59
C SER A 273 4.83 8.70 6.81
N THR A 274 4.02 7.78 6.28
CA THR A 274 2.75 8.11 5.62
C THR A 274 1.72 8.67 6.61
N ILE A 275 1.65 8.11 7.82
CA ILE A 275 0.76 8.61 8.89
C ILE A 275 1.22 9.99 9.37
N GLU A 276 2.52 10.16 9.66
CA GLU A 276 3.10 11.43 10.11
C GLU A 276 2.90 12.55 9.07
N SER A 277 3.10 12.24 7.79
CA SER A 277 2.78 13.15 6.68
C SER A 277 1.29 13.50 6.63
N ALA A 278 0.40 12.54 6.86
CA ALA A 278 -1.04 12.78 6.85
C ALA A 278 -1.53 13.65 8.04
N GLU A 279 -0.95 13.46 9.23
CA GLU A 279 -1.25 14.26 10.42
C GLU A 279 -0.81 15.73 10.26
N SER A 280 0.28 15.97 9.52
CA SER A 280 0.88 17.32 9.35
C SER A 280 0.37 18.13 8.15
N CYS A 281 -0.46 17.56 7.27
CA CYS A 281 -0.82 18.11 5.95
C CYS A 281 -1.65 19.44 5.91
#